data_AF-A0A2I1CFT2-F1
#
_entry.id   AF-A0A2I1CFT2-F1
#
_cell.length_a   1.000
_cell.length_b   1.000
_cell.length_c   1.000
_cell.angle_alpha   90.00
_cell.angle_beta   90.00
_cell.angle_gamma   90.00
#
_symmetry.space_group_name_H-M   'P 1'
#
loop_
_entity.id
_entity.type
_entity.pdbx_description
1 polymer ?
#
loop_
_entity_poly.entity_id
_entity_poly.type
_entity_poly.pdbx_seq_one_letter_code
_entity_poly.pdbx_strand_id
1 'polypeptide(L)'
;MKGLQVAALVALVRSAWAQAGNCPGTFTSISAADFVSRVHPGWNLGNTLDAVPNEGSWNNAPVQASTFDTVKSAGFKSVRLPVTWAHHFTGESPDWTVDPAWLQRVSDVLDMITSRGLYAIVNVHHDSWIWADVTQSGANLTMIEEKFYRLWYQIGTKLGCKSNMVAFESINEPPVNNAQDAAEINKLNEIFLQAINKAGGFNSKRVVNLVGGGQDSIKTSQWFKAPSGFSNPYAIQFHYYSPYDFIFGAWGKTIWGSDSDKAALTNDFKLLRNNFTNVPIILGEYDASPTNTEPAARWKYNDLLAHAAAQYNFATILWDNGLDHLDRTTGKWRDPTSLQIITKTKSSTKNSLPDSTTDASATSQSSSAYIFHQVGTPVTSQTLPFIFNGNTLQSIKESSGTTLKQGTDYSVSGSNIIFTASYLSKRISATTQPGIITDLTLTFSSGASPVVQLVQWQTPTLGSTSVAASSVSGDLSIPITWGGVPKIAAVKALTTSGKYLVDDWTQYLGPLQQARTTYSSQWKFEGANVFLTSGAIDAVKSAGQTTVFTFEFYPRVAGGANTVNFTVTV
;
A
#
# COMPACT_ATOMS: atom_id res chain seq x y z
N MET A 1 0.46 64.53 -51.15
CA MET A 1 -0.68 63.72 -50.64
C MET A 1 -0.90 62.55 -51.59
N LYS A 2 -1.08 61.34 -51.03
CA LYS A 2 -1.09 59.97 -51.61
C LYS A 2 0.17 59.23 -51.13
N GLY A 3 0.17 58.37 -50.12
CA GLY A 3 -0.88 57.49 -49.59
C GLY A 3 -0.38 56.06 -49.77
N LEU A 4 0.61 55.64 -48.97
CA LEU A 4 1.22 54.31 -49.03
C LEU A 4 0.35 53.36 -48.19
N GLN A 5 -0.43 52.50 -48.85
CA GLN A 5 -1.19 51.44 -48.19
C GLN A 5 -0.25 50.25 -47.89
N VAL A 6 -0.05 49.97 -46.61
CA VAL A 6 0.57 48.74 -46.12
C VAL A 6 -0.51 47.66 -46.14
N ALA A 7 -0.33 46.66 -47.02
CA ALA A 7 -1.15 45.46 -47.01
C ALA A 7 -0.78 44.58 -45.81
N ALA A 8 -1.70 44.44 -44.85
CA ALA A 8 -1.57 43.53 -43.73
C ALA A 8 -1.76 42.08 -44.20
N LEU A 9 -0.71 41.28 -44.11
CA LEU A 9 -0.79 39.82 -44.26
C LEU A 9 -1.39 39.24 -42.97
N VAL A 10 -2.69 38.93 -42.98
CA VAL A 10 -3.32 38.17 -41.90
C VAL A 10 -2.90 36.71 -42.05
N ALA A 11 -1.98 36.25 -41.21
CA ALA A 11 -1.70 34.83 -41.05
C ALA A 11 -2.90 34.18 -40.33
N LEU A 12 -3.76 33.50 -41.09
CA LEU A 12 -4.74 32.57 -40.57
C LEU A 12 -4.00 31.38 -39.95
N VAL A 13 -3.68 31.45 -38.66
CA VAL A 13 -3.36 30.27 -37.86
C VAL A 13 -4.66 29.47 -37.76
N ARG A 14 -4.83 28.49 -38.65
CA ARG A 14 -5.82 27.43 -38.45
C ARG A 14 -5.39 26.70 -37.20
N SER A 15 -6.10 26.92 -36.10
CA SER A 15 -6.09 26.03 -34.94
C SER A 15 -6.34 24.62 -35.47
N ALA A 16 -5.32 23.78 -35.37
CA ALA A 16 -5.43 22.36 -35.64
C ALA A 16 -6.29 21.75 -34.52
N TRP A 17 -7.61 21.91 -34.63
CA TRP A 17 -8.54 21.05 -33.92
C TRP A 17 -8.27 19.64 -34.44
N ALA A 18 -7.56 18.85 -33.63
CA ALA A 18 -7.33 17.44 -33.91
C ALA A 18 -8.67 16.80 -34.26
N GLN A 19 -8.76 16.20 -35.45
CA GLN A 19 -9.91 15.38 -35.82
C GLN A 19 -10.11 14.32 -34.75
N ALA A 20 -11.36 14.15 -34.28
CA ALA A 20 -11.75 13.04 -33.41
C ALA A 20 -11.14 11.74 -33.95
N GLY A 21 -10.34 11.05 -33.13
CA GLY A 21 -9.48 9.97 -33.60
C GLY A 21 -10.29 8.84 -34.26
N ASN A 22 -10.09 8.64 -35.56
CA ASN A 22 -10.55 7.42 -36.24
C ASN A 22 -9.67 6.26 -35.77
N CYS A 23 -10.14 5.50 -34.80
CA CYS A 23 -9.43 4.34 -34.31
C CYS A 23 -9.47 3.21 -35.33
N PRO A 24 -8.31 2.66 -35.75
CA PRO A 24 -8.31 1.46 -36.58
C PRO A 24 -8.85 0.27 -35.76
N GLY A 25 -9.73 -0.53 -36.35
CA GLY A 25 -10.26 -1.76 -35.76
C GLY A 25 -11.58 -1.62 -35.01
N THR A 26 -11.95 -2.67 -34.27
CA THR A 26 -13.22 -2.78 -33.53
C THR A 26 -12.99 -2.77 -32.03
N PHE A 27 -13.87 -2.08 -31.29
CA PHE A 27 -13.90 -2.15 -29.84
C PHE A 27 -14.90 -3.20 -29.37
N THR A 28 -14.41 -4.23 -28.68
CA THR A 28 -15.27 -5.21 -28.02
C THR A 28 -15.82 -4.59 -26.74
N SER A 29 -17.11 -4.28 -26.71
CA SER A 29 -17.74 -3.76 -25.49
C SER A 29 -17.60 -4.74 -24.31
N ILE A 30 -17.41 -4.21 -23.12
CA ILE A 30 -17.35 -4.95 -21.86
C ILE A 30 -18.23 -4.21 -20.84
N SER A 31 -19.00 -4.94 -20.03
CA SER A 31 -19.76 -4.32 -18.94
C SER A 31 -18.81 -3.88 -17.82
N ALA A 32 -19.22 -2.91 -17.00
CA ALA A 32 -18.42 -2.53 -15.83
C ALA A 32 -18.25 -3.70 -14.85
N ALA A 33 -19.27 -4.56 -14.70
CA ALA A 33 -19.20 -5.74 -13.85
C ALA A 33 -18.17 -6.76 -14.36
N ASP A 34 -18.15 -7.04 -15.66
CA ASP A 34 -17.17 -7.94 -16.27
C ASP A 34 -15.76 -7.37 -16.19
N PHE A 35 -15.59 -6.07 -16.41
CA PHE A 35 -14.29 -5.41 -16.26
C PHE A 35 -13.78 -5.53 -14.82
N VAL A 36 -14.60 -5.21 -13.82
CA VAL A 36 -14.26 -5.34 -12.39
C VAL A 36 -13.89 -6.79 -12.03
N SER A 37 -14.63 -7.78 -12.55
CA SER A 37 -14.30 -9.20 -12.36
C SER A 37 -12.92 -9.57 -12.92
N ARG A 38 -12.53 -8.97 -14.06
CA ARG A 38 -11.24 -9.21 -14.72
C ARG A 38 -10.07 -8.49 -14.05
N VAL A 39 -10.35 -7.42 -13.31
CA VAL A 39 -9.36 -6.68 -12.51
C VAL A 39 -8.91 -7.48 -11.29
N HIS A 40 -9.78 -8.30 -10.67
CA HIS A 40 -9.44 -8.95 -9.41
C HIS A 40 -8.54 -10.21 -9.55
N PRO A 41 -7.43 -10.33 -8.79
CA PRO A 41 -6.78 -9.28 -8.00
C PRO A 41 -5.81 -8.45 -8.86
N GLY A 42 -5.68 -7.16 -8.51
CA GLY A 42 -4.81 -6.20 -9.18
C GLY A 42 -3.62 -5.75 -8.32
N TRP A 43 -2.70 -5.04 -8.94
CA TRP A 43 -1.50 -4.47 -8.32
C TRP A 43 -1.29 -3.02 -8.77
N ASN A 44 -0.93 -2.10 -7.88
CA ASN A 44 -0.59 -0.72 -8.23
C ASN A 44 0.90 -0.60 -8.59
N LEU A 45 1.20 0.09 -9.69
CA LEU A 45 2.55 0.57 -9.98
C LEU A 45 2.83 1.88 -9.24
N GLY A 46 2.80 1.84 -7.90
CA GLY A 46 2.96 3.04 -7.07
C GLY A 46 4.36 3.64 -7.11
N ASN A 47 4.50 4.92 -6.78
CA ASN A 47 5.73 5.70 -6.74
C ASN A 47 6.58 5.61 -8.01
N THR A 48 5.93 5.56 -9.17
CA THR A 48 6.55 5.41 -10.49
C THR A 48 6.18 6.58 -11.39
N LEU A 49 5.10 6.52 -12.18
CA LEU A 49 4.65 7.64 -13.01
C LEU A 49 3.84 8.68 -12.21
N ASP A 50 3.40 8.32 -11.01
CA ASP A 50 2.88 9.21 -9.98
C ASP A 50 3.96 10.01 -9.26
N ALA A 51 5.24 9.61 -9.35
CA ALA A 51 6.32 10.32 -8.69
C ALA A 51 6.44 11.78 -9.18
N VAL A 52 6.84 12.65 -8.27
CA VAL A 52 6.98 14.09 -8.51
C VAL A 52 8.47 14.49 -8.52
N PRO A 53 8.97 15.22 -9.53
CA PRO A 53 8.24 15.73 -10.70
C PRO A 53 8.13 14.77 -11.90
N ASN A 54 8.94 13.71 -11.98
CA ASN A 54 8.98 12.78 -13.13
C ASN A 54 9.02 11.32 -12.68
N GLU A 55 8.72 10.39 -13.59
CA GLU A 55 9.08 8.98 -13.44
C GLU A 55 10.57 8.84 -13.10
N GLY A 56 10.88 8.15 -11.99
CA GLY A 56 12.26 8.07 -11.49
C GLY A 56 12.63 9.05 -10.38
N SER A 57 11.76 10.01 -10.03
CA SER A 57 12.10 11.07 -9.06
C SER A 57 11.99 10.62 -7.60
N TRP A 58 11.25 9.55 -7.33
CA TRP A 58 11.12 8.93 -6.01
C TRP A 58 11.96 7.64 -5.93
N ASN A 59 11.54 6.67 -5.13
CA ASN A 59 12.34 5.48 -4.79
C ASN A 59 12.43 4.41 -5.90
N ASN A 60 11.80 4.60 -7.06
CA ASN A 60 11.79 3.62 -8.15
C ASN A 60 12.41 4.20 -9.42
N ALA A 61 13.23 3.42 -10.10
CA ALA A 61 13.65 3.72 -11.47
C ALA A 61 12.47 3.61 -12.47
N PRO A 62 12.59 4.21 -13.67
CA PRO A 62 11.59 4.04 -14.72
C PRO A 62 11.26 2.57 -15.03
N VAL A 63 9.96 2.27 -15.09
CA VAL A 63 9.47 0.89 -15.17
C VAL A 63 9.91 0.22 -16.45
N GLN A 64 10.34 -1.04 -16.31
CA GLN A 64 10.69 -1.94 -17.40
C GLN A 64 9.59 -2.97 -17.61
N ALA A 65 9.40 -3.41 -18.85
CA ALA A 65 8.36 -4.35 -19.22
C ALA A 65 8.42 -5.69 -18.44
N SER A 66 9.63 -6.14 -18.08
CA SER A 66 9.86 -7.34 -17.26
C SER A 66 9.20 -7.28 -15.87
N THR A 67 8.97 -6.08 -15.33
CA THR A 67 8.22 -5.89 -14.07
C THR A 67 6.83 -6.51 -14.20
N PHE A 68 6.17 -6.31 -15.33
CA PHE A 68 4.82 -6.83 -15.57
C PHE A 68 4.80 -8.34 -15.85
N ASP A 69 5.91 -8.92 -16.31
CA ASP A 69 6.06 -10.39 -16.37
C ASP A 69 6.09 -11.00 -14.97
N THR A 70 6.80 -10.36 -14.04
CA THR A 70 6.84 -10.76 -12.63
C THR A 70 5.46 -10.61 -11.97
N VAL A 71 4.78 -9.48 -12.18
CA VAL A 71 3.43 -9.23 -11.67
C VAL A 71 2.42 -10.26 -12.20
N LYS A 72 2.43 -10.53 -13.50
CA LYS A 72 1.56 -11.56 -14.10
C LYS A 72 1.86 -12.96 -13.54
N SER A 73 3.14 -13.32 -13.44
CA SER A 73 3.57 -14.63 -12.94
C SER A 73 3.18 -14.86 -11.48
N ALA A 74 3.06 -13.78 -10.71
CA ALA A 74 2.61 -13.80 -9.33
C ALA A 74 1.10 -14.08 -9.17
N GLY A 75 0.32 -13.96 -10.26
CA GLY A 75 -1.11 -14.26 -10.31
C GLY A 75 -2.03 -13.05 -10.37
N PHE A 76 -1.48 -11.83 -10.44
CA PHE A 76 -2.29 -10.63 -10.65
C PHE A 76 -2.87 -10.60 -12.07
N LYS A 77 -4.07 -10.03 -12.20
CA LYS A 77 -4.81 -9.94 -13.47
C LYS A 77 -4.89 -8.53 -14.03
N SER A 78 -4.55 -7.53 -13.23
CA SER A 78 -4.53 -6.13 -13.66
C SER A 78 -3.45 -5.32 -12.98
N VAL A 79 -3.14 -4.17 -13.59
CA VAL A 79 -2.30 -3.13 -13.02
C VAL A 79 -3.08 -1.83 -12.96
N ARG A 80 -3.11 -1.18 -11.79
CA ARG A 80 -3.47 0.24 -11.72
C ARG A 80 -2.18 1.05 -11.93
N LEU A 81 -2.24 2.02 -12.82
CA LEU A 81 -1.15 2.90 -13.24
C LEU A 81 -1.45 4.32 -12.74
N PRO A 82 -1.05 4.64 -11.50
CA PRO A 82 -0.99 6.01 -11.00
C PRO A 82 -0.14 6.89 -11.92
N VAL A 83 -0.64 8.06 -12.33
CA VAL A 83 0.12 9.04 -13.12
C VAL A 83 -0.11 10.45 -12.61
N THR A 84 0.97 11.17 -12.33
CA THR A 84 0.92 12.60 -11.99
C THR A 84 1.22 13.41 -13.24
N TRP A 85 0.36 14.39 -13.55
CA TRP A 85 0.45 15.19 -14.78
C TRP A 85 0.91 16.62 -14.52
N ALA A 86 0.82 17.08 -13.26
CA ALA A 86 1.02 18.47 -12.85
C ALA A 86 2.34 19.11 -13.32
N HIS A 87 3.41 18.32 -13.45
CA HIS A 87 4.74 18.77 -13.87
C HIS A 87 5.02 18.63 -15.37
N HIS A 88 4.04 18.14 -16.13
CA HIS A 88 4.15 17.85 -17.55
C HIS A 88 3.23 18.73 -18.40
N PHE A 89 2.71 19.83 -17.86
CA PHE A 89 2.06 20.87 -18.65
C PHE A 89 3.13 21.77 -19.27
N THR A 90 3.12 21.89 -20.60
CA THR A 90 4.00 22.79 -21.38
C THR A 90 3.29 24.05 -21.83
N GLY A 91 1.97 24.15 -21.59
CA GLY A 91 1.15 25.32 -21.89
C GLY A 91 0.30 25.73 -20.69
N GLU A 92 -0.24 26.95 -20.78
CA GLU A 92 -1.11 27.56 -19.78
C GLU A 92 -2.56 27.68 -20.29
N SER A 93 -3.44 28.31 -19.50
CA SER A 93 -4.81 28.61 -19.92
C SER A 93 -4.84 29.35 -21.27
N PRO A 94 -5.78 29.02 -22.18
CA PRO A 94 -6.89 28.07 -22.01
C PRO A 94 -6.60 26.65 -22.52
N ASP A 95 -5.38 26.41 -23.02
CA ASP A 95 -5.05 25.17 -23.74
C ASP A 95 -4.54 24.07 -22.81
N TRP A 96 -3.78 24.44 -21.77
CA TRP A 96 -3.17 23.51 -20.80
C TRP A 96 -2.49 22.33 -21.52
N THR A 97 -1.68 22.63 -22.53
CA THR A 97 -1.00 21.61 -23.34
C THR A 97 -0.16 20.71 -22.45
N VAL A 98 -0.34 19.39 -22.58
CA VAL A 98 0.47 18.37 -21.91
C VAL A 98 1.61 17.98 -22.82
N ASP A 99 2.80 17.77 -22.25
CA ASP A 99 3.98 17.28 -22.96
C ASP A 99 3.63 16.01 -23.77
N PRO A 100 3.75 16.06 -25.11
CA PRO A 100 3.49 14.90 -25.96
C PRO A 100 4.36 13.68 -25.62
N ALA A 101 5.58 13.89 -25.11
CA ALA A 101 6.47 12.80 -24.71
C ALA A 101 5.94 12.08 -23.46
N TRP A 102 5.38 12.81 -22.51
CA TRP A 102 4.76 12.22 -21.32
C TRP A 102 3.48 11.43 -21.67
N LEU A 103 2.62 11.99 -22.52
CA LEU A 103 1.46 11.29 -23.07
C LEU A 103 1.85 9.99 -23.80
N GLN A 104 2.95 10.02 -24.57
CA GLN A 104 3.49 8.82 -25.22
C GLN A 104 4.00 7.81 -24.18
N ARG A 105 4.76 8.25 -23.18
CA ARG A 105 5.28 7.37 -22.13
C ARG A 105 4.17 6.60 -21.42
N VAL A 106 3.09 7.29 -21.03
CA VAL A 106 1.92 6.65 -20.40
C VAL A 106 1.28 5.61 -21.35
N SER A 107 1.13 5.95 -22.63
CA SER A 107 0.63 5.03 -23.66
C SER A 107 1.51 3.78 -23.81
N ASP A 108 2.84 3.93 -23.75
CA ASP A 108 3.79 2.82 -23.89
C ASP A 108 3.72 1.88 -22.68
N VAL A 109 3.63 2.43 -21.46
CA VAL A 109 3.49 1.61 -20.25
C VAL A 109 2.17 0.84 -20.25
N LEU A 110 1.07 1.45 -20.72
CA LEU A 110 -0.20 0.74 -20.92
C LEU A 110 -0.08 -0.41 -21.94
N ASP A 111 0.74 -0.26 -22.99
CA ASP A 111 1.02 -1.35 -23.93
C ASP A 111 1.87 -2.45 -23.28
N MET A 112 2.84 -2.09 -22.44
CA MET A 112 3.61 -3.08 -21.67
C MET A 112 2.71 -3.93 -20.77
N ILE A 113 1.70 -3.31 -20.14
CA ILE A 113 0.71 -4.00 -19.30
C ILE A 113 -0.21 -4.88 -20.16
N THR A 114 -0.89 -4.29 -21.15
CA THR A 114 -1.96 -4.99 -21.89
C THR A 114 -1.45 -6.04 -22.87
N SER A 115 -0.24 -5.90 -23.41
CA SER A 115 0.42 -6.94 -24.23
C SER A 115 0.64 -8.25 -23.46
N ARG A 116 0.64 -8.19 -22.13
CA ARG A 116 0.71 -9.36 -21.24
C ARG A 116 -0.66 -9.90 -20.86
N GLY A 117 -1.76 -9.37 -21.40
CA GLY A 117 -3.10 -9.79 -21.04
C GLY A 117 -3.56 -9.30 -19.66
N LEU A 118 -2.85 -8.33 -19.08
CA LEU A 118 -3.27 -7.66 -17.85
C LEU A 118 -4.23 -6.51 -18.18
N TYR A 119 -5.31 -6.39 -17.42
CA TYR A 119 -6.17 -5.20 -17.48
C TYR A 119 -5.44 -4.00 -16.87
N ALA A 120 -5.80 -2.78 -17.29
CA ALA A 120 -5.17 -1.56 -16.83
C ALA A 120 -6.20 -0.51 -16.40
N ILE A 121 -5.89 0.21 -15.32
CA ILE A 121 -6.61 1.42 -14.90
C ILE A 121 -5.59 2.55 -14.87
N VAL A 122 -5.78 3.61 -15.65
CA VAL A 122 -4.91 4.81 -15.63
C VAL A 122 -5.71 6.00 -15.09
N ASN A 123 -5.06 6.87 -14.32
CA ASN A 123 -5.72 7.99 -13.67
C ASN A 123 -4.95 9.32 -13.81
N VAL A 124 -5.49 10.31 -13.11
CA VAL A 124 -4.85 11.56 -12.71
C VAL A 124 -4.60 11.43 -11.20
N HIS A 125 -3.34 11.45 -10.74
CA HIS A 125 -3.00 10.96 -9.39
C HIS A 125 -2.76 12.09 -8.38
N HIS A 126 -1.52 12.54 -8.17
CA HIS A 126 -1.20 13.57 -7.17
C HIS A 126 -1.61 14.99 -7.58
N ASP A 127 -2.07 15.17 -8.81
CA ASP A 127 -2.77 16.36 -9.27
C ASP A 127 -3.89 16.80 -8.29
N SER A 128 -4.51 15.85 -7.58
CA SER A 128 -5.56 16.08 -6.58
C SER A 128 -5.18 17.02 -5.44
N TRP A 129 -3.93 17.01 -5.00
CA TRP A 129 -3.42 17.93 -3.99
C TRP A 129 -2.46 18.98 -4.55
N ILE A 130 -1.91 18.77 -5.76
CA ILE A 130 -1.01 19.75 -6.39
C ILE A 130 -1.77 20.95 -6.97
N TRP A 131 -2.90 20.72 -7.66
CA TRP A 131 -3.63 21.82 -8.30
C TRP A 131 -5.15 21.64 -8.33
N ALA A 132 -5.68 20.43 -8.13
CA ALA A 132 -7.12 20.14 -8.20
C ALA A 132 -7.79 20.04 -6.82
N ASP A 133 -7.15 20.57 -5.77
CA ASP A 133 -7.70 20.57 -4.42
C ASP A 133 -8.77 21.66 -4.26
N VAL A 134 -10.03 21.24 -4.30
CA VAL A 134 -11.19 22.12 -4.17
C VAL A 134 -11.40 22.64 -2.75
N THR A 135 -10.71 22.06 -1.76
CA THR A 135 -10.87 22.42 -0.34
C THR A 135 -9.97 23.57 0.08
N GLN A 136 -9.00 23.96 -0.75
CA GLN A 136 -8.10 25.05 -0.44
C GLN A 136 -8.85 26.38 -0.35
N SER A 137 -8.46 27.19 0.64
CA SER A 137 -8.99 28.55 0.77
C SER A 137 -8.66 29.36 -0.49
N GLY A 138 -9.70 29.89 -1.16
CA GLY A 138 -9.54 30.64 -2.40
C GLY A 138 -9.26 29.77 -3.63
N ALA A 139 -9.56 28.46 -3.60
CA ALA A 139 -9.44 27.57 -4.75
C ALA A 139 -10.13 28.18 -5.99
N ASN A 140 -9.39 28.25 -7.10
CA ASN A 140 -9.92 28.76 -8.36
C ASN A 140 -10.64 27.64 -9.12
N LEU A 141 -11.90 27.39 -8.78
CA LEU A 141 -12.71 26.31 -9.36
C LEU A 141 -12.79 26.39 -10.89
N THR A 142 -12.94 27.59 -11.46
CA THR A 142 -12.97 27.78 -12.92
C THR A 142 -11.69 27.28 -13.58
N MET A 143 -10.53 27.60 -13.00
CA MET A 143 -9.24 27.11 -13.51
C MET A 143 -9.11 25.60 -13.35
N ILE A 144 -9.48 25.05 -12.20
CA ILE A 144 -9.44 23.60 -11.94
C ILE A 144 -10.30 22.86 -12.98
N GLU A 145 -11.52 23.32 -13.22
CA GLU A 145 -12.44 22.74 -14.20
C GLU A 145 -11.88 22.81 -15.63
N GLU A 146 -11.35 23.96 -16.05
CA GLU A 146 -10.76 24.13 -17.37
C GLU A 146 -9.54 23.21 -17.57
N LYS A 147 -8.62 23.22 -16.60
CA LYS A 147 -7.41 22.41 -16.64
C LYS A 147 -7.73 20.92 -16.62
N PHE A 148 -8.70 20.50 -15.81
CA PHE A 148 -9.16 19.11 -15.73
C PHE A 148 -9.82 18.65 -17.04
N TYR A 149 -10.67 19.47 -17.64
CA TYR A 149 -11.23 19.20 -18.97
C TYR A 149 -10.13 19.04 -20.03
N ARG A 150 -9.19 19.98 -20.09
CA ARG A 150 -8.10 19.97 -21.09
C ARG A 150 -7.16 18.80 -20.91
N LEU A 151 -6.83 18.44 -19.68
CA LEU A 151 -6.02 17.27 -19.37
C LEU A 151 -6.71 16.00 -19.88
N TRP A 152 -7.96 15.76 -19.47
CA TRP A 152 -8.68 14.55 -19.87
C TRP A 152 -9.02 14.51 -21.36
N TYR A 153 -9.21 15.65 -22.02
CA TYR A 153 -9.37 15.70 -23.47
C TYR A 153 -8.11 15.22 -24.19
N GLN A 154 -6.93 15.66 -23.75
CA GLN A 154 -5.64 15.25 -24.33
C GLN A 154 -5.32 13.78 -24.02
N ILE A 155 -5.55 13.31 -22.78
CA ILE A 155 -5.44 11.90 -22.41
C ILE A 155 -6.39 11.05 -23.27
N GLY A 156 -7.66 11.44 -23.36
CA GLY A 156 -8.68 10.77 -24.16
C GLY A 156 -8.34 10.72 -25.65
N THR A 157 -7.70 11.77 -26.17
CA THR A 157 -7.22 11.82 -27.56
C THR A 157 -6.07 10.82 -27.76
N LYS A 158 -5.10 10.80 -26.84
CA LYS A 158 -3.92 9.92 -26.92
C LYS A 158 -4.28 8.45 -26.78
N LEU A 159 -5.16 8.13 -25.84
CA LEU A 159 -5.49 6.76 -25.43
C LEU A 159 -6.81 6.26 -26.05
N GLY A 160 -7.47 7.06 -26.88
CA GLY A 160 -8.82 6.80 -27.39
C GLY A 160 -8.99 5.46 -28.10
N CYS A 161 -7.91 4.93 -28.70
CA CYS A 161 -7.91 3.68 -29.45
C CYS A 161 -7.43 2.46 -28.68
N LYS A 162 -7.08 2.60 -27.40
CA LYS A 162 -6.74 1.45 -26.54
C LYS A 162 -7.94 0.52 -26.40
N SER A 163 -7.69 -0.78 -26.27
CA SER A 163 -8.72 -1.81 -26.16
C SER A 163 -9.59 -1.64 -24.90
N ASN A 164 -10.60 -2.50 -24.77
CA ASN A 164 -11.47 -2.58 -23.60
C ASN A 164 -10.77 -3.07 -22.32
N MET A 165 -9.48 -3.43 -22.40
CA MET A 165 -8.65 -3.78 -21.25
C MET A 165 -8.18 -2.55 -20.47
N VAL A 166 -8.28 -1.35 -21.04
CA VAL A 166 -7.88 -0.09 -20.39
C VAL A 166 -9.11 0.69 -19.95
N ALA A 167 -9.23 0.95 -18.65
CA ALA A 167 -10.19 1.88 -18.07
C ALA A 167 -9.50 3.18 -17.63
N PHE A 168 -10.30 4.24 -17.50
CA PHE A 168 -9.88 5.53 -17.00
C PHE A 168 -10.52 5.81 -15.65
N GLU A 169 -9.74 6.28 -14.68
CA GLU A 169 -10.21 6.71 -13.36
C GLU A 169 -10.05 8.21 -13.23
N SER A 170 -11.11 8.92 -12.83
CA SER A 170 -11.20 10.38 -12.94
C SER A 170 -10.09 11.14 -12.22
N ILE A 171 -9.87 10.86 -10.93
CA ILE A 171 -8.81 11.47 -10.12
C ILE A 171 -8.58 10.69 -8.82
N ASN A 172 -7.34 10.62 -8.34
CA ASN A 172 -7.00 9.95 -7.09
C ASN A 172 -7.28 10.82 -5.86
N GLU A 173 -7.98 10.27 -4.87
CA GLU A 173 -8.19 10.84 -3.53
C GLU A 173 -8.47 12.36 -3.50
N PRO A 174 -9.43 12.88 -4.28
CA PRO A 174 -9.69 14.32 -4.29
C PRO A 174 -10.15 14.80 -2.91
N PRO A 175 -9.49 15.80 -2.29
CA PRO A 175 -9.85 16.25 -0.95
C PRO A 175 -11.30 16.75 -0.86
N VAL A 176 -11.98 16.42 0.24
CA VAL A 176 -13.37 16.82 0.53
C VAL A 176 -13.54 16.95 2.03
N ASN A 177 -13.98 18.13 2.50
CA ASN A 177 -14.30 18.38 3.90
C ASN A 177 -15.81 18.41 4.17
N ASN A 178 -16.61 18.74 3.16
CA ASN A 178 -18.06 18.91 3.29
C ASN A 178 -18.81 18.55 2.00
N ALA A 179 -20.15 18.69 2.01
CA ALA A 179 -21.01 18.34 0.89
C ALA A 179 -20.84 19.26 -0.34
N GLN A 180 -20.39 20.51 -0.15
CA GLN A 180 -20.12 21.46 -1.23
C GLN A 180 -18.86 21.04 -1.99
N ASP A 181 -17.77 20.73 -1.28
CA ASP A 181 -16.55 20.18 -1.89
C ASP A 181 -16.88 18.90 -2.69
N ALA A 182 -17.71 18.02 -2.11
CA ALA A 182 -18.15 16.81 -2.78
C ALA A 182 -18.99 17.07 -4.04
N ALA A 183 -19.77 18.16 -4.09
CA ALA A 183 -20.50 18.56 -5.28
C ALA A 183 -19.53 18.99 -6.40
N GLU A 184 -18.44 19.67 -6.07
CA GLU A 184 -17.39 19.99 -7.04
C GLU A 184 -16.68 18.73 -7.55
N ILE A 185 -16.42 17.73 -6.70
CA ILE A 185 -15.86 16.44 -7.16
C ILE A 185 -16.83 15.70 -8.09
N ASN A 186 -18.14 15.72 -7.78
CA ASN A 186 -19.15 15.17 -8.69
C ASN A 186 -19.17 15.91 -10.05
N LYS A 187 -18.96 17.24 -10.05
CA LYS A 187 -18.82 18.04 -11.26
C LYS A 187 -17.56 17.69 -12.06
N LEU A 188 -16.43 17.44 -11.39
CA LEU A 188 -15.22 16.95 -12.05
C LEU A 188 -15.45 15.58 -12.71
N ASN A 189 -16.15 14.65 -12.07
CA ASN A 189 -16.54 13.37 -12.69
C ASN A 189 -17.35 13.59 -13.99
N GLU A 190 -18.24 14.58 -14.03
CA GLU A 190 -18.97 14.94 -15.25
C GLU A 190 -18.05 15.53 -16.32
N ILE A 191 -17.20 16.50 -15.97
CA ILE A 191 -16.23 17.15 -16.86
C ILE A 191 -15.30 16.10 -17.50
N PHE A 192 -14.84 15.14 -16.71
CA PHE A 192 -14.05 14.01 -17.19
C PHE A 192 -14.76 13.23 -18.30
N LEU A 193 -16.02 12.84 -18.09
CA LEU A 193 -16.80 12.10 -19.10
C LEU A 193 -17.07 12.94 -20.34
N GLN A 194 -17.35 14.23 -20.19
CA GLN A 194 -17.50 15.16 -21.31
C GLN A 194 -16.21 15.23 -22.13
N ALA A 195 -15.06 15.40 -21.48
CA ALA A 195 -13.77 15.55 -22.13
C ALA A 195 -13.35 14.29 -22.91
N ILE A 196 -13.41 13.10 -22.30
CA ILE A 196 -13.00 11.86 -22.98
C ILE A 196 -13.94 11.50 -24.14
N ASN A 197 -15.24 11.77 -24.01
CA ASN A 197 -16.21 11.48 -25.07
C ASN A 197 -16.07 12.47 -26.22
N LYS A 198 -15.76 13.73 -25.93
CA LYS A 198 -15.46 14.74 -26.95
C LYS A 198 -14.18 14.41 -27.73
N ALA A 199 -13.18 13.80 -27.08
CA ALA A 199 -11.95 13.36 -27.73
C ALA A 199 -12.16 12.25 -28.78
N GLY A 200 -13.28 11.52 -28.71
CA GLY A 200 -13.68 10.53 -29.71
C GLY A 200 -13.03 9.14 -29.51
N GLY A 201 -12.80 8.41 -30.60
CA GLY A 201 -12.33 7.04 -30.56
C GLY A 201 -13.33 6.08 -29.87
N PHE A 202 -12.82 5.19 -29.02
CA PHE A 202 -13.64 4.23 -28.27
C PHE A 202 -14.11 4.72 -26.90
N ASN A 203 -13.81 5.96 -26.54
CA ASN A 203 -13.98 6.45 -25.17
C ASN A 203 -15.42 6.39 -24.66
N SER A 204 -16.44 6.64 -25.49
CA SER A 204 -17.86 6.57 -25.07
C SER A 204 -18.35 5.15 -24.73
N LYS A 205 -17.57 4.13 -25.07
CA LYS A 205 -17.81 2.71 -24.76
C LYS A 205 -16.86 2.18 -23.67
N ARG A 206 -15.88 2.98 -23.26
CA ARG A 206 -14.83 2.58 -22.31
C ARG A 206 -15.38 2.55 -20.88
N VAL A 207 -14.98 1.53 -20.13
CA VAL A 207 -15.24 1.47 -18.69
C VAL A 207 -14.49 2.61 -17.99
N VAL A 208 -15.19 3.29 -17.09
CA VAL A 208 -14.65 4.38 -16.29
C VAL A 208 -14.79 4.08 -14.80
N ASN A 209 -13.82 4.51 -14.00
CA ASN A 209 -13.91 4.49 -12.55
C ASN A 209 -14.20 5.91 -12.08
N LEU A 210 -15.35 6.09 -11.43
CA LEU A 210 -15.76 7.35 -10.84
C LEU A 210 -15.47 7.31 -9.34
N VAL A 211 -15.01 8.43 -8.80
CA VAL A 211 -14.49 8.50 -7.43
C VAL A 211 -15.35 9.44 -6.57
N GLY A 212 -15.48 9.10 -5.29
CA GLY A 212 -15.97 10.01 -4.26
C GLY A 212 -14.84 10.75 -3.55
N GLY A 213 -15.20 11.65 -2.64
CA GLY A 213 -14.24 12.46 -1.88
C GLY A 213 -13.23 11.61 -1.10
N GLY A 214 -11.94 11.87 -1.34
CA GLY A 214 -10.80 11.16 -0.75
C GLY A 214 -10.73 9.67 -1.09
N GLN A 215 -11.58 9.18 -2.00
CA GLN A 215 -11.87 7.75 -2.17
C GLN A 215 -12.19 7.05 -0.85
N ASP A 216 -12.71 7.81 0.12
CA ASP A 216 -13.11 7.34 1.42
C ASP A 216 -14.51 6.70 1.34
N SER A 217 -14.67 5.54 1.95
CA SER A 217 -15.91 4.76 1.85
C SER A 217 -17.14 5.47 2.45
N ILE A 218 -16.95 6.25 3.52
CA ILE A 218 -18.02 6.98 4.21
C ILE A 218 -18.42 8.20 3.40
N LYS A 219 -17.45 9.04 3.00
CA LYS A 219 -17.71 10.23 2.18
C LYS A 219 -18.30 9.87 0.82
N THR A 220 -17.80 8.79 0.21
CA THR A 220 -18.36 8.26 -1.05
C THR A 220 -19.80 7.84 -0.85
N SER A 221 -20.10 7.06 0.18
CA SER A 221 -21.46 6.65 0.53
C SER A 221 -22.40 7.84 0.76
N GLN A 222 -21.90 8.91 1.36
CA GLN A 222 -22.72 10.04 1.77
C GLN A 222 -22.98 11.04 0.62
N TRP A 223 -22.00 11.28 -0.24
CA TRP A 223 -22.02 12.43 -1.14
C TRP A 223 -21.78 12.13 -2.62
N PHE A 224 -21.35 10.93 -2.99
CA PHE A 224 -21.14 10.61 -4.40
C PHE A 224 -22.46 10.64 -5.18
N LYS A 225 -22.42 11.26 -6.37
CA LYS A 225 -23.51 11.24 -7.35
C LYS A 225 -22.95 10.88 -8.71
N ALA A 226 -23.45 9.81 -9.30
CA ALA A 226 -23.07 9.43 -10.66
C ALA A 226 -23.55 10.49 -11.67
N PRO A 227 -22.71 10.94 -12.62
CA PRO A 227 -23.14 11.81 -13.71
C PRO A 227 -24.24 11.15 -14.56
N SER A 228 -25.16 11.96 -15.08
CA SER A 228 -26.24 11.51 -15.95
C SER A 228 -25.98 11.88 -17.42
N GLY A 229 -26.59 11.17 -18.37
CA GLY A 229 -26.48 11.50 -19.79
C GLY A 229 -25.25 10.92 -20.53
N PHE A 230 -24.49 10.03 -19.89
CA PHE A 230 -23.33 9.35 -20.49
C PHE A 230 -23.59 7.86 -20.67
N SER A 231 -23.13 7.29 -21.80
CA SER A 231 -23.25 5.86 -22.11
C SER A 231 -22.13 4.99 -21.52
N ASN A 232 -21.12 5.61 -20.92
CA ASN A 232 -19.98 4.91 -20.36
C ASN A 232 -20.41 3.92 -19.27
N PRO A 233 -20.05 2.62 -19.37
CA PRO A 233 -20.18 1.73 -18.23
C PRO A 233 -19.24 2.20 -17.12
N TYR A 234 -19.71 2.28 -15.87
CA TYR A 234 -18.90 2.79 -14.76
C TYR A 234 -18.84 1.85 -13.56
N ALA A 235 -17.73 1.95 -12.83
CA ALA A 235 -17.53 1.41 -11.50
C ALA A 235 -17.21 2.54 -10.51
N ILE A 236 -17.40 2.29 -9.21
CA ILE A 236 -16.94 3.19 -8.14
C ILE A 236 -15.65 2.63 -7.55
N GLN A 237 -14.72 3.52 -7.20
CA GLN A 237 -13.47 3.15 -6.52
C GLN A 237 -13.39 3.77 -5.12
N PHE A 238 -12.94 2.99 -4.15
CA PHE A 238 -12.60 3.45 -2.79
C PHE A 238 -11.25 2.86 -2.35
N HIS A 239 -10.61 3.46 -1.34
CA HIS A 239 -9.36 2.98 -0.73
C HIS A 239 -9.58 2.53 0.71
N TYR A 240 -8.71 1.64 1.21
CA TYR A 240 -8.85 1.09 2.56
C TYR A 240 -7.50 0.84 3.24
N TYR A 241 -7.16 1.75 4.15
CA TYR A 241 -5.97 1.67 5.02
C TYR A 241 -6.38 1.72 6.50
N SER A 242 -7.28 0.83 6.90
CA SER A 242 -7.82 0.76 8.27
C SER A 242 -7.57 -0.60 8.94
N PRO A 243 -7.29 -0.62 10.26
CA PRO A 243 -7.14 0.54 11.14
C PRO A 243 -5.77 1.23 10.94
N TYR A 244 -5.78 2.57 10.94
CA TYR A 244 -4.59 3.40 10.65
C TYR A 244 -3.37 2.99 11.48
N ASP A 245 -3.58 2.74 12.77
CA ASP A 245 -2.50 2.43 13.70
C ASP A 245 -1.75 1.14 13.33
N PHE A 246 -2.46 0.09 12.93
CA PHE A 246 -1.83 -1.13 12.44
C PHE A 246 -1.15 -0.93 11.09
N ILE A 247 -1.88 -0.34 10.12
CA ILE A 247 -1.44 -0.27 8.72
C ILE A 247 -0.19 0.61 8.56
N PHE A 248 -0.13 1.72 9.30
CA PHE A 248 1.00 2.66 9.24
C PHE A 248 2.05 2.43 10.35
N GLY A 249 1.93 1.36 11.15
CA GLY A 249 2.83 1.13 12.29
C GLY A 249 2.83 2.30 13.27
N ALA A 250 1.65 2.89 13.50
CA ALA A 250 1.46 4.01 14.39
C ALA A 250 1.31 3.53 15.83
N TRP A 251 1.86 4.32 16.75
CA TRP A 251 1.68 4.13 18.19
C TRP A 251 1.93 2.70 18.68
N GLY A 252 2.88 1.99 18.07
CA GLY A 252 3.26 0.63 18.47
C GLY A 252 2.20 -0.46 18.27
N LYS A 253 1.18 -0.22 17.42
CA LYS A 253 0.17 -1.24 17.08
C LYS A 253 0.78 -2.33 16.19
N THR A 254 1.29 -3.38 16.83
CA THR A 254 1.91 -4.53 16.15
C THR A 254 1.02 -5.77 16.10
N ILE A 255 -0.20 -5.69 16.63
CA ILE A 255 -1.16 -6.79 16.72
C ILE A 255 -2.43 -6.48 15.95
N TRP A 256 -3.01 -7.51 15.32
CA TRP A 256 -4.29 -7.45 14.62
C TRP A 256 -4.93 -8.84 14.54
N GLY A 257 -6.26 -8.89 14.54
CA GLY A 257 -7.04 -10.11 14.27
C GLY A 257 -7.94 -10.55 15.42
N SER A 258 -8.23 -9.64 16.37
CA SER A 258 -9.30 -9.82 17.34
C SER A 258 -10.65 -9.90 16.63
N ASP A 259 -11.69 -10.38 17.32
CA ASP A 259 -13.04 -10.40 16.74
C ASP A 259 -13.56 -8.99 16.43
N SER A 260 -13.16 -7.99 17.23
CA SER A 260 -13.46 -6.58 16.96
C SER A 260 -12.78 -6.08 15.68
N ASP A 261 -11.51 -6.41 15.47
CA ASP A 261 -10.80 -6.03 14.23
C ASP A 261 -11.50 -6.62 13.00
N LYS A 262 -11.86 -7.90 13.09
CA LYS A 262 -12.51 -8.61 11.98
C LYS A 262 -13.91 -8.06 11.69
N ALA A 263 -14.67 -7.77 12.74
CA ALA A 263 -16.00 -7.19 12.62
C ALA A 263 -15.96 -5.78 12.02
N ALA A 264 -15.01 -4.94 12.42
CA ALA A 264 -14.84 -3.59 11.90
C ALA A 264 -14.61 -3.61 10.37
N LEU A 265 -13.59 -4.35 9.91
CA LEU A 265 -13.28 -4.46 8.48
C LEU A 265 -14.47 -4.96 7.66
N THR A 266 -15.10 -6.04 8.14
CA THR A 266 -16.27 -6.63 7.47
C THR A 266 -17.44 -5.65 7.41
N ASN A 267 -17.65 -4.87 8.48
CA ASN A 267 -18.73 -3.89 8.55
C ASN A 267 -18.50 -2.70 7.62
N ASP A 268 -17.27 -2.20 7.51
CA ASP A 268 -16.94 -1.09 6.60
C ASP A 268 -17.28 -1.47 5.14
N PHE A 269 -16.90 -2.67 4.73
CA PHE A 269 -17.19 -3.18 3.37
C PHE A 269 -18.69 -3.39 3.16
N LYS A 270 -19.39 -3.91 4.18
CA LYS A 270 -20.84 -4.07 4.17
C LYS A 270 -21.56 -2.74 3.96
N LEU A 271 -21.17 -1.72 4.70
CA LEU A 271 -21.81 -0.40 4.64
C LEU A 271 -21.68 0.22 3.26
N LEU A 272 -20.49 0.18 2.66
CA LEU A 272 -20.29 0.67 1.29
C LEU A 272 -21.13 -0.11 0.28
N ARG A 273 -21.11 -1.46 0.34
CA ARG A 273 -21.91 -2.29 -0.58
C ARG A 273 -23.41 -2.02 -0.46
N ASN A 274 -23.92 -1.79 0.76
CA ASN A 274 -25.35 -1.52 0.97
C ASN A 274 -25.80 -0.20 0.33
N ASN A 275 -24.93 0.80 0.22
CA ASN A 275 -25.25 2.07 -0.45
C ASN A 275 -25.15 1.99 -1.97
N PHE A 276 -24.43 0.99 -2.50
CA PHE A 276 -24.18 0.78 -3.92
C PHE A 276 -24.43 -0.66 -4.33
N THR A 277 -25.69 -1.10 -4.19
CA THR A 277 -26.10 -2.51 -4.34
C THR A 277 -25.83 -3.09 -5.73
N ASN A 278 -26.06 -2.30 -6.79
CA ASN A 278 -25.95 -2.75 -8.17
C ASN A 278 -24.78 -2.13 -8.95
N VAL A 279 -23.93 -1.35 -8.28
CA VAL A 279 -22.78 -0.70 -8.91
C VAL A 279 -21.53 -1.57 -8.71
N PRO A 280 -20.76 -1.91 -9.76
CA PRO A 280 -19.46 -2.55 -9.61
C PRO A 280 -18.51 -1.68 -8.77
N ILE A 281 -17.79 -2.30 -7.83
CA ILE A 281 -16.90 -1.58 -6.90
C ILE A 281 -15.49 -2.16 -6.96
N ILE A 282 -14.50 -1.27 -6.98
CA ILE A 282 -13.08 -1.58 -6.90
C ILE A 282 -12.53 -0.98 -5.59
N LEU A 283 -11.90 -1.81 -4.77
CA LEU A 283 -10.95 -1.37 -3.76
C LEU A 283 -9.64 -1.05 -4.48
N GLY A 284 -9.45 0.22 -4.83
CA GLY A 284 -8.38 0.71 -5.71
C GLY A 284 -7.00 0.68 -5.08
N GLU A 285 -6.97 0.80 -3.75
CA GLU A 285 -5.77 0.71 -2.94
C GLU A 285 -6.10 0.13 -1.57
N TYR A 286 -5.24 -0.77 -1.12
CA TYR A 286 -5.13 -1.23 0.25
C TYR A 286 -3.72 -1.76 0.45
N ASP A 287 -3.24 -1.74 1.69
CA ASP A 287 -2.00 -2.41 2.03
C ASP A 287 -1.94 -2.81 3.51
N ALA A 288 -1.23 -3.90 3.78
CA ALA A 288 -0.54 -4.12 5.04
C ALA A 288 0.90 -4.52 4.68
N SER A 289 1.84 -3.59 4.84
CA SER A 289 3.19 -3.75 4.30
C SER A 289 4.07 -4.69 5.14
N PRO A 290 4.86 -5.61 4.52
CA PRO A 290 5.89 -6.38 5.23
C PRO A 290 6.94 -5.52 5.92
N THR A 291 7.12 -4.26 5.49
CA THR A 291 8.13 -3.36 6.03
C THR A 291 7.86 -3.06 7.50
N ASN A 292 6.63 -2.70 7.85
CA ASN A 292 6.27 -2.20 9.19
C ASN A 292 5.28 -3.11 9.95
N THR A 293 4.54 -4.01 9.29
CA THR A 293 3.54 -4.85 9.99
C THR A 293 4.07 -6.24 10.36
N GLU A 294 3.60 -6.79 11.50
CA GLU A 294 3.99 -8.13 11.95
C GLU A 294 3.37 -9.23 11.06
N PRO A 295 4.14 -10.25 10.61
CA PRO A 295 3.64 -11.23 9.64
C PRO A 295 2.37 -11.99 10.02
N ALA A 296 2.24 -12.51 11.24
CA ALA A 296 1.03 -13.27 11.61
C ALA A 296 -0.22 -12.37 11.62
N ALA A 297 -0.11 -11.16 12.18
CA ALA A 297 -1.17 -10.14 12.12
C ALA A 297 -1.51 -9.75 10.67
N ARG A 298 -0.49 -9.50 9.83
CA ARG A 298 -0.64 -9.12 8.43
C ARG A 298 -1.30 -10.20 7.57
N TRP A 299 -0.91 -11.46 7.75
CA TRP A 299 -1.52 -12.56 6.98
C TRP A 299 -2.97 -12.76 7.35
N LYS A 300 -3.34 -12.61 8.64
CA LYS A 300 -4.74 -12.57 9.08
C LYS A 300 -5.50 -11.39 8.44
N TYR A 301 -4.88 -10.22 8.36
CA TYR A 301 -5.48 -9.03 7.73
C TYR A 301 -5.77 -9.26 6.24
N ASN A 302 -4.75 -9.69 5.47
CA ASN A 302 -4.89 -9.95 4.04
C ASN A 302 -5.89 -11.07 3.74
N ASP A 303 -5.92 -12.12 4.57
CA ASP A 303 -6.89 -13.21 4.45
C ASP A 303 -8.32 -12.70 4.64
N LEU A 304 -8.59 -11.99 5.74
CA LEU A 304 -9.92 -11.45 6.00
C LEU A 304 -10.33 -10.44 4.91
N LEU A 305 -9.44 -9.54 4.51
CA LEU A 305 -9.73 -8.53 3.49
C LEU A 305 -10.13 -9.20 2.17
N ALA A 306 -9.41 -10.25 1.75
CA ALA A 306 -9.76 -11.01 0.55
C ALA A 306 -11.13 -11.69 0.68
N HIS A 307 -11.43 -12.29 1.84
CA HIS A 307 -12.73 -12.90 2.10
C HIS A 307 -13.88 -11.89 2.15
N ALA A 308 -13.69 -10.76 2.82
CA ALA A 308 -14.68 -9.68 2.89
C ALA A 308 -14.92 -9.06 1.51
N ALA A 309 -13.85 -8.82 0.74
CA ALA A 309 -13.97 -8.33 -0.63
C ALA A 309 -14.76 -9.32 -1.51
N ALA A 310 -14.47 -10.62 -1.41
CA ALA A 310 -15.22 -11.64 -2.13
C ALA A 310 -16.70 -11.70 -1.69
N GLN A 311 -16.98 -11.59 -0.39
CA GLN A 311 -18.34 -11.58 0.16
C GLN A 311 -19.16 -10.38 -0.35
N TYR A 312 -18.54 -9.21 -0.47
CA TYR A 312 -19.20 -7.98 -0.91
C TYR A 312 -18.93 -7.64 -2.39
N ASN A 313 -18.43 -8.60 -3.16
CA ASN A 313 -18.18 -8.49 -4.61
C ASN A 313 -17.34 -7.25 -4.99
N PHE A 314 -16.22 -7.05 -4.29
CA PHE A 314 -15.24 -6.03 -4.61
C PHE A 314 -14.07 -6.64 -5.37
N ALA A 315 -13.64 -5.99 -6.44
CA ALA A 315 -12.28 -6.21 -6.93
C ALA A 315 -11.31 -5.51 -5.99
N THR A 316 -10.09 -6.04 -5.87
CA THR A 316 -9.07 -5.51 -4.97
C THR A 316 -7.79 -5.27 -5.75
N ILE A 317 -7.11 -4.16 -5.46
CA ILE A 317 -5.84 -3.79 -6.06
C ILE A 317 -4.87 -3.42 -4.95
N LEU A 318 -3.82 -4.24 -4.79
CA LEU A 318 -2.78 -4.05 -3.77
C LEU A 318 -2.00 -2.75 -4.07
N TRP A 319 -1.80 -1.90 -3.07
CA TRP A 319 -0.84 -0.81 -3.17
C TRP A 319 0.60 -1.32 -3.01
N ASP A 320 1.50 -0.94 -3.92
CA ASP A 320 2.92 -1.28 -3.85
C ASP A 320 3.78 -0.14 -4.39
N ASN A 321 4.36 0.63 -3.47
CA ASN A 321 5.28 1.72 -3.77
C ASN A 321 6.68 1.24 -4.21
N GLY A 322 6.94 -0.07 -4.32
CA GLY A 322 8.23 -0.67 -4.68
C GLY A 322 9.18 -0.92 -3.50
N LEU A 323 8.93 -0.30 -2.34
CA LEU A 323 9.61 -0.62 -1.08
C LEU A 323 8.89 -1.73 -0.31
N ASP A 324 7.56 -1.81 -0.42
CA ASP A 324 6.75 -2.71 0.38
C ASP A 324 6.78 -4.15 -0.14
N HIS A 325 6.30 -4.44 -1.35
CA HIS A 325 6.05 -5.84 -1.74
C HIS A 325 7.05 -6.38 -2.75
N LEU A 326 7.01 -5.92 -4.01
CA LEU A 326 7.91 -6.36 -5.05
C LEU A 326 9.20 -5.56 -5.01
N ASP A 327 10.34 -6.22 -4.78
CA ASP A 327 11.63 -5.65 -5.12
C ASP A 327 11.81 -5.74 -6.64
N ARG A 328 11.60 -4.60 -7.30
CA ARG A 328 11.62 -4.49 -8.77
C ARG A 328 13.03 -4.67 -9.34
N THR A 329 14.07 -4.49 -8.52
CA THR A 329 15.47 -4.68 -8.94
C THR A 329 15.80 -6.17 -9.02
N THR A 330 15.37 -6.95 -8.02
CA THR A 330 15.66 -8.39 -7.96
C THR A 330 14.55 -9.28 -8.52
N GLY A 331 13.36 -8.72 -8.77
CA GLY A 331 12.17 -9.46 -9.19
C GLY A 331 11.59 -10.35 -8.09
N LYS A 332 11.95 -10.10 -6.81
CA LYS A 332 11.54 -10.92 -5.67
C LYS A 332 10.46 -10.24 -4.84
N TRP A 333 9.45 -11.02 -4.47
CA TRP A 333 8.44 -10.60 -3.50
C TRP A 333 8.99 -10.74 -2.08
N ARG A 334 8.92 -9.66 -1.29
CA ARG A 334 9.43 -9.62 0.08
C ARG A 334 8.66 -10.52 1.03
N ASP A 335 7.38 -10.77 0.75
CA ASP A 335 6.59 -11.77 1.46
C ASP A 335 5.77 -12.66 0.53
N PRO A 336 6.29 -13.85 0.19
CA PRO A 336 5.58 -14.85 -0.60
C PRO A 336 4.29 -15.34 0.04
N THR A 337 4.12 -15.26 1.36
CA THR A 337 2.90 -15.70 2.04
C THR A 337 1.75 -14.72 1.78
N SER A 338 1.96 -13.41 2.04
CA SER A 338 0.97 -12.39 1.68
C SER A 338 0.63 -12.43 0.21
N LEU A 339 1.64 -12.58 -0.66
CA LEU A 339 1.40 -12.69 -2.10
C LEU A 339 0.44 -13.83 -2.43
N GLN A 340 0.67 -15.03 -1.90
CA GLN A 340 -0.20 -16.18 -2.15
C GLN A 340 -1.61 -15.97 -1.59
N ILE A 341 -1.73 -15.37 -0.40
CA ILE A 341 -3.05 -15.03 0.17
C ILE A 341 -3.76 -14.07 -0.78
N ILE A 342 -3.11 -13.00 -1.21
CA ILE A 342 -3.70 -11.97 -2.08
C ILE A 342 -4.09 -12.53 -3.45
N THR A 343 -3.22 -13.34 -4.09
CA THR A 343 -3.45 -13.76 -5.47
C THR A 343 -4.23 -15.07 -5.63
N LYS A 344 -4.33 -15.88 -4.56
CA LYS A 344 -4.96 -17.22 -4.62
C LYS A 344 -6.20 -17.36 -3.74
N THR A 345 -6.48 -16.43 -2.83
CA THR A 345 -7.69 -16.50 -2.00
C THR A 345 -8.93 -16.20 -2.81
N LYS A 346 -9.92 -17.07 -2.69
CA LYS A 346 -11.29 -16.92 -3.21
C LYS A 346 -12.24 -17.09 -2.03
N SER A 347 -13.53 -16.81 -2.24
CA SER A 347 -14.56 -16.97 -1.20
C SER A 347 -14.54 -18.33 -0.51
N SER A 348 -14.23 -19.41 -1.25
CA SER A 348 -14.18 -20.78 -0.74
C SER A 348 -12.81 -21.23 -0.21
N THR A 349 -11.76 -20.43 -0.42
CA THR A 349 -10.42 -20.78 0.05
C THR A 349 -10.42 -20.81 1.58
N LYS A 350 -9.66 -21.73 2.17
CA LYS A 350 -9.44 -21.74 3.62
C LYS A 350 -7.95 -21.72 3.83
N ASN A 351 -7.40 -20.57 4.19
CA ASN A 351 -5.98 -20.45 4.49
C ASN A 351 -5.74 -20.91 5.93
N SER A 352 -4.68 -21.68 6.15
CA SER A 352 -4.19 -21.94 7.51
C SER A 352 -3.23 -20.81 7.89
N LEU A 353 -3.42 -20.23 9.07
CA LEU A 353 -2.71 -19.01 9.48
C LEU A 353 -2.00 -19.25 10.81
N PRO A 354 -0.80 -18.65 11.03
CA PRO A 354 -0.20 -18.63 12.36
C PRO A 354 -1.11 -17.91 13.34
N ASP A 355 -1.18 -18.40 14.57
CA ASP A 355 -1.80 -17.63 15.64
C ASP A 355 -0.84 -16.53 16.14
N SER A 356 -1.40 -15.50 16.76
CA SER A 356 -0.62 -14.42 17.37
C SER A 356 -1.45 -13.65 18.38
N THR A 357 -0.77 -12.88 19.24
CA THR A 357 -1.44 -12.01 20.22
C THR A 357 -2.45 -11.08 19.51
N THR A 358 -3.69 -11.05 20.00
CA THR A 358 -4.75 -10.13 19.56
C THR A 358 -5.33 -9.28 20.69
N ASP A 359 -4.94 -9.58 21.94
CA ASP A 359 -5.40 -8.85 23.12
C ASP A 359 -4.66 -7.52 23.26
N ALA A 360 -5.41 -6.41 23.22
CA ALA A 360 -4.86 -5.07 23.37
C ALA A 360 -4.29 -4.80 24.77
N SER A 361 -4.69 -5.56 25.79
CA SER A 361 -4.18 -5.44 27.16
C SER A 361 -2.87 -6.21 27.39
N ALA A 362 -2.40 -6.98 26.39
CA ALA A 362 -1.18 -7.77 26.52
C ALA A 362 0.05 -6.89 26.79
N THR A 363 0.99 -7.43 27.57
CA THR A 363 2.28 -6.79 27.89
C THR A 363 3.45 -7.40 27.10
N SER A 364 3.17 -8.42 26.31
CA SER A 364 4.11 -9.11 25.42
C SER A 364 3.39 -9.55 24.15
N GLN A 365 4.16 -9.84 23.10
CA GLN A 365 3.63 -10.29 21.81
C GLN A 365 4.18 -11.67 21.45
N SER A 366 3.26 -12.57 21.16
CA SER A 366 3.54 -13.87 20.54
C SER A 366 3.20 -13.83 19.06
N SER A 367 3.94 -14.58 18.25
CA SER A 367 3.67 -14.78 16.84
C SER A 367 4.18 -16.14 16.39
N SER A 368 3.27 -16.98 15.89
CA SER A 368 3.59 -18.27 15.29
C SER A 368 4.12 -18.17 13.86
N ALA A 369 4.32 -16.95 13.33
CA ALA A 369 5.12 -16.77 12.12
C ALA A 369 6.63 -16.95 12.38
N TYR A 370 7.02 -17.07 13.65
CA TYR A 370 8.40 -17.24 14.09
C TYR A 370 8.56 -18.40 15.06
N ILE A 371 9.72 -19.04 15.04
CA ILE A 371 10.24 -19.86 16.12
C ILE A 371 11.40 -19.09 16.73
N PHE A 372 11.19 -18.48 17.89
CA PHE A 372 12.25 -17.71 18.56
C PHE A 372 13.04 -18.58 19.53
N HIS A 373 14.35 -18.50 19.46
CA HIS A 373 15.27 -19.07 20.45
C HIS A 373 16.25 -17.99 20.93
N GLN A 374 16.39 -17.83 22.25
CA GLN A 374 17.26 -16.83 22.84
C GLN A 374 18.69 -17.37 22.99
N VAL A 375 19.70 -16.57 22.64
CA VAL A 375 21.12 -16.92 22.83
C VAL A 375 21.39 -17.20 24.30
N GLY A 376 22.21 -18.21 24.58
CA GLY A 376 22.55 -18.62 25.94
C GLY A 376 21.49 -19.47 26.68
N THR A 377 20.32 -19.72 26.08
CA THR A 377 19.29 -20.58 26.68
C THR A 377 19.38 -22.02 26.15
N PRO A 378 18.91 -23.04 26.90
CA PRO A 378 18.82 -24.41 26.41
C PRO A 378 17.83 -24.54 25.26
N VAL A 379 18.21 -25.28 24.21
CA VAL A 379 17.30 -25.58 23.10
C VAL A 379 16.27 -26.61 23.54
N THR A 380 15.00 -26.21 23.55
CA THR A 380 13.85 -27.07 23.90
C THR A 380 12.86 -27.14 22.73
N SER A 381 11.96 -28.13 22.76
CA SER A 381 10.88 -28.21 21.77
C SER A 381 10.01 -26.96 21.79
N GLN A 382 9.64 -26.46 20.61
CA GLN A 382 8.84 -25.25 20.45
C GLN A 382 7.46 -25.59 19.90
N THR A 383 6.42 -25.06 20.52
CA THR A 383 5.03 -25.27 20.10
C THR A 383 4.50 -23.99 19.49
N LEU A 384 4.05 -24.06 18.24
CA LEU A 384 3.42 -22.96 17.53
C LEU A 384 1.91 -23.21 17.39
N PRO A 385 1.06 -22.45 18.09
CA PRO A 385 -0.37 -22.44 17.84
C PRO A 385 -0.68 -21.89 16.45
N PHE A 386 -1.60 -22.54 15.75
CA PHE A 386 -2.04 -22.17 14.41
C PHE A 386 -3.56 -22.24 14.31
N ILE A 387 -4.10 -21.56 13.31
CA ILE A 387 -5.51 -21.60 12.92
C ILE A 387 -5.59 -22.43 11.64
N PHE A 388 -5.94 -23.72 11.74
CA PHE A 388 -5.94 -24.62 10.59
C PHE A 388 -7.14 -24.40 9.65
N ASN A 389 -8.22 -23.76 10.11
CA ASN A 389 -9.43 -23.52 9.32
C ASN A 389 -9.97 -24.77 8.61
N GLY A 390 -9.88 -25.93 9.27
CA GLY A 390 -10.33 -27.22 8.74
C GLY A 390 -9.36 -27.90 7.76
N ASN A 391 -8.17 -27.36 7.56
CA ASN A 391 -7.10 -28.01 6.80
C ASN A 391 -6.26 -28.96 7.67
N THR A 392 -5.45 -29.76 6.99
CA THR A 392 -4.39 -30.57 7.59
C THR A 392 -3.03 -30.13 7.08
N LEU A 393 -2.04 -30.03 7.96
CA LEU A 393 -0.64 -29.83 7.56
C LEU A 393 -0.14 -31.08 6.83
N GLN A 394 0.37 -30.91 5.61
CA GLN A 394 0.85 -31.99 4.75
C GLN A 394 2.38 -32.14 4.78
N SER A 395 3.11 -31.02 4.78
CA SER A 395 4.58 -31.04 4.82
C SER A 395 5.15 -29.73 5.36
N ILE A 396 6.37 -29.82 5.87
CA ILE A 396 7.21 -28.67 6.20
C ILE A 396 8.52 -28.83 5.43
N LYS A 397 8.89 -27.79 4.66
CA LYS A 397 10.11 -27.77 3.85
C LYS A 397 10.97 -26.57 4.21
N GLU A 398 12.24 -26.81 4.49
CA GLU A 398 13.24 -25.76 4.68
C GLU A 398 13.60 -25.07 3.36
N SER A 399 14.07 -23.83 3.45
CA SER A 399 14.69 -23.11 2.33
C SER A 399 15.89 -23.84 1.73
N SER A 400 16.55 -24.72 2.49
CA SER A 400 17.62 -25.61 2.02
C SER A 400 17.13 -26.69 1.02
N GLY A 401 15.82 -26.91 0.94
CA GLY A 401 15.20 -27.99 0.18
C GLY A 401 14.85 -29.22 1.01
N THR A 402 15.31 -29.29 2.26
CA THR A 402 15.07 -30.43 3.17
C THR A 402 13.61 -30.49 3.60
N THR A 403 12.98 -31.66 3.44
CA THR A 403 11.63 -31.92 3.97
C THR A 403 11.74 -32.54 5.36
N LEU A 404 11.09 -31.92 6.35
CA LEU A 404 11.08 -32.42 7.73
C LEU A 404 10.23 -33.69 7.85
N LYS A 405 10.65 -34.59 8.75
CA LYS A 405 9.93 -35.85 9.04
C LYS A 405 8.97 -35.68 10.20
N GLN A 406 7.67 -35.88 9.97
CA GLN A 406 6.68 -35.93 11.05
C GLN A 406 6.98 -37.10 12.00
N GLY A 407 6.80 -36.88 13.30
CA GLY A 407 7.12 -37.84 14.38
C GLY A 407 8.59 -37.80 14.83
N THR A 408 9.50 -37.21 14.05
CA THR A 408 10.91 -37.05 14.43
C THR A 408 11.33 -35.60 14.50
N ASP A 409 11.12 -34.83 13.43
CA ASP A 409 11.52 -33.43 13.38
C ASP A 409 10.42 -32.51 13.94
N TYR A 410 9.16 -32.83 13.66
CA TYR A 410 7.99 -32.13 14.18
C TYR A 410 6.83 -33.09 14.44
N SER A 411 5.82 -32.64 15.18
CA SER A 411 4.53 -33.32 15.33
C SER A 411 3.39 -32.31 15.32
N VAL A 412 2.15 -32.79 15.19
CA VAL A 412 0.94 -31.96 15.22
C VAL A 412 0.02 -32.49 16.32
N SER A 413 -0.46 -31.60 17.18
CA SER A 413 -1.42 -31.92 18.24
C SER A 413 -2.52 -30.86 18.28
N GLY A 414 -3.75 -31.25 17.91
CA GLY A 414 -4.81 -30.29 17.62
C GLY A 414 -4.39 -29.34 16.48
N SER A 415 -4.46 -28.04 16.72
CA SER A 415 -3.95 -27.01 15.79
C SER A 415 -2.58 -26.46 16.20
N ASN A 416 -1.81 -27.22 17.00
CA ASN A 416 -0.44 -26.85 17.36
C ASN A 416 0.56 -27.64 16.51
N ILE A 417 1.57 -26.95 15.98
CA ILE A 417 2.72 -27.54 15.31
C ILE A 417 3.89 -27.51 16.30
N ILE A 418 4.42 -28.69 16.64
CA ILE A 418 5.45 -28.84 17.66
C ILE A 418 6.75 -29.22 16.96
N PHE A 419 7.73 -28.33 16.97
CA PHE A 419 9.09 -28.59 16.49
C PHE A 419 9.91 -29.21 17.62
N THR A 420 10.54 -30.36 17.36
CA THR A 420 11.24 -31.08 18.41
C THR A 420 12.57 -30.41 18.77
N ALA A 421 13.00 -30.54 20.03
CA ALA A 421 14.34 -30.12 20.44
C ALA A 421 15.43 -30.73 19.57
N SER A 422 15.31 -32.02 19.20
CA SER A 422 16.29 -32.72 18.34
C SER A 422 16.43 -32.07 16.96
N TYR A 423 15.33 -31.64 16.36
CA TYR A 423 15.36 -30.90 15.10
C TYR A 423 16.03 -29.54 15.26
N LEU A 424 15.59 -28.78 16.28
CA LEU A 424 16.06 -27.42 16.55
C LEU A 424 17.56 -27.40 16.90
N SER A 425 18.04 -28.31 17.75
CA SER A 425 19.45 -28.38 18.16
C SER A 425 20.44 -28.65 17.02
N LYS A 426 19.96 -29.08 15.85
CA LYS A 426 20.79 -29.22 14.63
C LYS A 426 20.99 -27.89 13.89
N ARG A 427 20.16 -26.88 14.14
CA ARG A 427 20.20 -25.56 13.49
C ARG A 427 20.64 -24.45 14.44
N ILE A 428 20.23 -24.56 15.70
CA ILE A 428 20.49 -23.56 16.73
C ILE A 428 21.15 -24.20 17.95
N SER A 429 22.00 -23.42 18.61
CA SER A 429 22.69 -23.78 19.85
C SER A 429 22.77 -22.53 20.74
N ALA A 430 23.31 -22.68 21.95
CA ALA A 430 23.56 -21.55 22.84
C ALA A 430 24.55 -20.51 22.27
N THR A 431 25.32 -20.85 21.22
CA THR A 431 26.35 -19.99 20.60
C THR A 431 26.08 -19.69 19.12
N THR A 432 24.95 -20.15 18.57
CA THR A 432 24.55 -19.77 17.21
C THR A 432 24.44 -18.25 17.10
N GLN A 433 24.98 -17.68 16.03
CA GLN A 433 24.91 -16.24 15.81
C GLN A 433 23.45 -15.77 15.66
N PRO A 434 23.08 -14.61 16.23
CA PRO A 434 21.73 -14.07 16.07
C PRO A 434 21.38 -13.80 14.60
N GLY A 435 20.12 -14.02 14.25
CA GLY A 435 19.59 -13.80 12.91
C GLY A 435 18.48 -14.79 12.55
N ILE A 436 17.96 -14.62 11.34
CA ILE A 436 17.09 -15.61 10.70
C ILE A 436 17.97 -16.78 10.24
N ILE A 437 17.69 -17.98 10.76
CA ILE A 437 18.49 -19.18 10.53
C ILE A 437 18.01 -19.95 9.31
N THR A 438 16.69 -20.15 9.20
CA THR A 438 16.07 -20.79 8.03
C THR A 438 14.59 -20.45 7.96
N ASP A 439 14.06 -20.52 6.75
CA ASP A 439 12.64 -20.39 6.45
C ASP A 439 12.01 -21.77 6.30
N LEU A 440 10.84 -21.95 6.89
CA LEU A 440 10.07 -23.19 6.89
C LEU A 440 8.76 -22.95 6.17
N THR A 441 8.65 -23.47 4.95
CA THR A 441 7.40 -23.41 4.18
C THR A 441 6.48 -24.53 4.64
N LEU A 442 5.32 -24.16 5.19
CA LEU A 442 4.29 -25.08 5.64
C LEU A 442 3.27 -25.28 4.51
N THR A 443 3.13 -26.50 4.01
CA THR A 443 2.11 -26.84 3.01
C THR A 443 0.92 -27.48 3.70
N PHE A 444 -0.26 -26.88 3.53
CA PHE A 444 -1.53 -27.41 4.02
C PHE A 444 -2.34 -28.04 2.88
N SER A 445 -3.39 -28.79 3.24
CA SER A 445 -4.31 -29.41 2.27
C SER A 445 -5.03 -28.44 1.33
N SER A 446 -5.11 -27.16 1.70
CA SER A 446 -5.66 -26.08 0.87
C SER A 446 -5.08 -24.73 1.30
N GLY A 447 -5.28 -23.72 0.45
CA GLY A 447 -4.87 -22.34 0.70
C GLY A 447 -3.39 -22.06 0.43
N ALA A 448 -2.94 -20.91 0.93
CA ALA A 448 -1.56 -20.47 0.88
C ALA A 448 -0.64 -21.40 1.71
N SER A 449 0.66 -21.32 1.44
CA SER A 449 1.70 -22.02 2.20
C SER A 449 2.49 -21.00 3.04
N PRO A 450 2.16 -20.81 4.33
CA PRO A 450 2.85 -19.85 5.19
C PRO A 450 4.33 -20.21 5.38
N VAL A 451 5.17 -19.18 5.49
CA VAL A 451 6.60 -19.32 5.75
C VAL A 451 6.92 -18.93 7.19
N VAL A 452 7.22 -19.91 8.04
CA VAL A 452 7.65 -19.68 9.42
C VAL A 452 9.16 -19.52 9.48
N GLN A 453 9.68 -18.52 10.20
CA GLN A 453 11.13 -18.29 10.31
C GLN A 453 11.68 -18.83 11.63
N LEU A 454 12.73 -19.65 11.57
CA LEU A 454 13.52 -19.99 12.76
C LEU A 454 14.50 -18.86 13.03
N VAL A 455 14.41 -18.25 14.22
CA VAL A 455 15.17 -17.06 14.58
C VAL A 455 15.96 -17.32 15.87
N GLN A 456 17.27 -17.15 15.78
CA GLN A 456 18.14 -17.01 16.94
C GLN A 456 18.18 -15.53 17.31
N TRP A 457 17.88 -15.19 18.56
CA TRP A 457 17.83 -13.78 18.97
C TRP A 457 18.56 -13.49 20.28
N GLN A 458 19.01 -12.25 20.40
CA GLN A 458 19.51 -11.58 21.59
C GLN A 458 19.16 -10.09 21.48
N THR A 459 19.33 -9.32 22.55
CA THR A 459 19.11 -7.87 22.50
C THR A 459 20.08 -7.23 21.47
N PRO A 460 19.59 -6.44 20.50
CA PRO A 460 20.45 -5.73 19.56
C PRO A 460 21.38 -4.73 20.26
N THR A 461 22.37 -4.19 19.55
CA THR A 461 23.26 -3.15 20.09
C THR A 461 23.32 -1.96 19.14
N LEU A 462 23.14 -0.75 19.67
CA LEU A 462 23.34 0.50 18.91
C LEU A 462 24.82 0.88 18.92
N GLY A 463 25.30 1.47 17.83
CA GLY A 463 26.67 1.99 17.72
C GLY A 463 26.94 3.22 18.59
N SER A 464 25.87 3.89 19.02
CA SER A 464 25.89 4.94 20.04
C SER A 464 24.57 4.92 20.81
N THR A 465 24.57 5.42 22.04
CA THR A 465 23.39 5.40 22.92
C THR A 465 22.87 6.79 23.28
N SER A 466 23.52 7.85 22.78
CA SER A 466 23.08 9.22 23.03
C SER A 466 23.61 10.22 22.03
N VAL A 467 22.92 11.35 21.91
CA VAL A 467 23.37 12.54 21.17
C VAL A 467 22.78 13.81 21.78
N ALA A 468 23.45 14.95 21.59
CA ALA A 468 22.87 16.25 21.89
C ALA A 468 21.95 16.71 20.75
N ALA A 469 20.72 17.11 21.05
CA ALA A 469 19.75 17.57 20.06
C ALA A 469 20.29 18.75 19.22
N SER A 470 21.08 19.63 19.86
CA SER A 470 21.76 20.77 19.22
C SER A 470 22.81 20.37 18.19
N SER A 471 23.34 19.14 18.24
CA SER A 471 24.32 18.63 17.30
C SER A 471 23.72 17.92 16.08
N VAL A 472 22.40 17.75 16.04
CA VAL A 472 21.70 17.03 14.97
C VAL A 472 21.04 18.00 13.99
N SER A 473 21.36 17.84 12.71
CA SER A 473 20.71 18.51 11.58
C SER A 473 20.08 17.46 10.67
N GLY A 474 18.76 17.54 10.46
CA GLY A 474 18.01 16.53 9.70
C GLY A 474 17.75 15.24 10.48
N ASP A 475 17.55 14.14 9.75
CA ASP A 475 17.35 12.81 10.33
C ASP A 475 18.65 12.32 10.99
N LEU A 476 18.52 11.79 12.21
CA LEU A 476 19.62 11.17 12.93
C LEU A 476 19.75 9.69 12.53
N SER A 477 20.87 9.32 11.90
CA SER A 477 21.23 7.92 11.65
C SER A 477 21.98 7.32 12.83
N ILE A 478 21.55 6.15 13.29
CA ILE A 478 22.16 5.41 14.40
C ILE A 478 22.51 4.01 13.89
N PRO A 479 23.81 3.67 13.79
CA PRO A 479 24.22 2.32 13.42
C PRO A 479 23.67 1.28 14.39
N ILE A 480 23.26 0.12 13.88
CA ILE A 480 22.76 -0.99 14.69
C ILE A 480 23.40 -2.31 14.26
N THR A 481 23.81 -3.09 15.25
CA THR A 481 24.06 -4.53 15.07
C THR A 481 22.79 -5.26 15.46
N TRP A 482 22.12 -5.85 14.47
CA TRP A 482 20.89 -6.59 14.68
C TRP A 482 21.12 -7.84 15.54
N GLY A 483 20.20 -8.09 16.46
CA GLY A 483 20.22 -9.23 17.38
C GLY A 483 19.18 -10.29 17.06
N GLY A 484 18.69 -10.41 15.82
CA GLY A 484 17.60 -11.33 15.48
C GLY A 484 16.94 -10.97 14.16
N VAL A 485 15.62 -10.79 14.15
CA VAL A 485 14.91 -10.25 12.98
C VAL A 485 15.39 -8.81 12.76
N PRO A 486 15.87 -8.44 11.55
CA PRO A 486 16.36 -7.08 11.26
C PRO A 486 15.19 -6.11 11.03
N LYS A 487 14.33 -5.98 12.05
CA LYS A 487 13.10 -5.19 12.01
C LYS A 487 12.77 -4.64 13.39
N ILE A 488 12.40 -3.37 13.43
CA ILE A 488 11.89 -2.72 14.64
C ILE A 488 10.40 -3.04 14.78
N ALA A 489 9.97 -3.36 15.98
CA ALA A 489 8.57 -3.59 16.30
C ALA A 489 7.85 -2.27 16.64
N ALA A 490 8.43 -1.47 17.51
CA ALA A 490 7.91 -0.16 17.90
C ALA A 490 9.03 0.70 18.52
N VAL A 491 8.80 2.01 18.63
CA VAL A 491 9.69 2.93 19.38
C VAL A 491 8.86 3.69 20.39
N LYS A 492 9.21 3.57 21.68
CA LYS A 492 8.65 4.39 22.76
C LYS A 492 9.46 5.67 22.90
N ALA A 493 8.81 6.81 23.12
CA ALA A 493 9.48 8.08 23.39
C ALA A 493 8.96 8.74 24.67
N LEU A 494 9.79 8.77 25.71
CA LEU A 494 9.48 9.39 27.00
C LEU A 494 10.54 10.41 27.39
N THR A 495 10.13 11.59 27.83
CA THR A 495 11.04 12.52 28.50
C THR A 495 11.58 11.90 29.79
N THR A 496 12.70 12.41 30.32
CA THR A 496 13.24 11.97 31.61
C THR A 496 12.30 12.23 32.79
N SER A 497 11.30 13.11 32.63
CA SER A 497 10.21 13.31 33.59
C SER A 497 9.03 12.34 33.43
N GLY A 498 9.09 11.42 32.46
CA GLY A 498 8.03 10.45 32.17
C GLY A 498 6.90 10.98 31.29
N LYS A 499 7.04 12.17 30.69
CA LYS A 499 6.05 12.70 29.74
C LYS A 499 6.20 12.04 28.38
N TYR A 500 5.08 11.91 27.68
CA TYR A 500 5.03 11.34 26.34
C TYR A 500 5.50 12.43 25.39
N LEU A 501 6.49 12.12 24.54
CA LEU A 501 7.11 13.15 23.69
C LEU A 501 6.10 13.74 22.69
N VAL A 502 5.33 12.86 22.06
CA VAL A 502 4.27 13.17 21.09
C VAL A 502 3.07 12.29 21.38
N ASP A 503 1.89 12.70 20.91
CA ASP A 503 0.65 11.93 21.01
C ASP A 503 0.36 11.43 22.45
N ASP A 504 0.31 12.37 23.40
CA ASP A 504 0.11 12.08 24.83
C ASP A 504 -1.20 11.33 25.14
N TRP A 505 -2.22 11.46 24.28
CA TRP A 505 -3.45 10.68 24.34
C TRP A 505 -3.21 9.16 24.22
N THR A 506 -2.07 8.71 23.68
CA THR A 506 -1.72 7.27 23.62
C THR A 506 -1.60 6.64 25.01
N GLN A 507 -1.58 7.42 26.09
CA GLN A 507 -1.68 6.93 27.47
C GLN A 507 -2.93 6.08 27.73
N TYR A 508 -4.00 6.29 26.95
CA TYR A 508 -5.26 5.53 27.06
C TYR A 508 -5.25 4.23 26.26
N LEU A 509 -4.18 3.95 25.49
CA LEU A 509 -4.02 2.70 24.75
C LEU A 509 -3.43 1.60 25.64
N GLY A 510 -3.38 0.38 25.10
CA GLY A 510 -2.82 -0.78 25.79
C GLY A 510 -1.30 -0.72 26.01
N PRO A 511 -0.73 -1.61 26.84
CA PRO A 511 0.68 -1.55 27.26
C PRO A 511 1.70 -1.61 26.11
N LEU A 512 1.34 -2.28 25.01
CA LEU A 512 2.17 -2.35 23.79
C LEU A 512 2.16 -1.05 22.97
N GLN A 513 1.26 -0.10 23.26
CA GLN A 513 1.07 1.13 22.48
C GLN A 513 1.37 2.42 23.25
N GLN A 514 1.20 2.44 24.57
CA GLN A 514 1.43 3.64 25.39
C GLN A 514 2.80 4.30 25.14
N ALA A 515 2.81 5.60 24.83
CA ALA A 515 4.00 6.40 24.54
C ALA A 515 4.81 5.96 23.32
N ARG A 516 4.26 5.10 22.45
CA ARG A 516 4.93 4.71 21.20
C ARG A 516 4.63 5.73 20.11
N THR A 517 5.60 5.92 19.25
CA THR A 517 5.55 6.87 18.14
C THR A 517 5.34 6.15 16.81
N THR A 518 5.14 6.91 15.74
CA THR A 518 4.69 6.39 14.45
C THR A 518 5.85 6.17 13.49
N TYR A 519 5.84 5.01 12.82
CA TYR A 519 6.80 4.68 11.77
C TYR A 519 6.75 5.73 10.64
N SER A 520 7.93 6.08 10.11
CA SER A 520 8.16 7.17 9.15
C SER A 520 7.82 8.59 9.61
N SER A 521 7.07 8.77 10.70
CA SER A 521 6.85 10.09 11.31
C SER A 521 7.95 10.45 12.31
N GLN A 522 8.27 9.57 13.27
CA GLN A 522 9.30 9.80 14.28
C GLN A 522 10.52 8.88 14.15
N TRP A 523 10.34 7.71 13.55
CA TRP A 523 11.41 6.73 13.42
C TRP A 523 11.27 5.91 12.15
N LYS A 524 12.40 5.45 11.61
CA LYS A 524 12.46 4.51 10.49
C LYS A 524 13.71 3.64 10.61
N PHE A 525 13.86 2.65 9.74
CA PHE A 525 15.06 1.82 9.69
C PHE A 525 15.36 1.42 8.25
N GLU A 526 16.65 1.28 7.95
CA GLU A 526 17.13 0.90 6.63
C GLU A 526 18.50 0.24 6.77
N GLY A 527 18.65 -0.96 6.19
CA GLY A 527 19.91 -1.71 6.23
C GLY A 527 20.44 -1.92 7.66
N ALA A 528 21.63 -1.39 7.93
CA ALA A 528 22.31 -1.49 9.23
C ALA A 528 22.12 -0.24 10.11
N ASN A 529 21.07 0.55 9.88
CA ASN A 529 20.79 1.76 10.65
C ASN A 529 19.32 1.82 11.10
N VAL A 530 19.13 2.42 12.28
CA VAL A 530 17.84 2.94 12.73
C VAL A 530 17.92 4.46 12.74
N PHE A 531 16.78 5.13 12.57
CA PHE A 531 16.74 6.57 12.43
C PHE A 531 15.71 7.18 13.36
N LEU A 532 16.06 8.34 13.93
CA LEU A 532 15.08 9.30 14.46
C LEU A 532 14.91 10.41 13.41
N THR A 533 13.67 10.72 13.05
CA THR A 533 13.42 11.75 12.02
C THR A 533 13.76 13.14 12.53
N SER A 534 14.01 14.08 11.64
CA SER A 534 14.16 15.50 11.99
C SER A 534 12.98 15.99 12.84
N GLY A 535 11.76 15.60 12.49
CA GLY A 535 10.55 15.91 13.27
C GLY A 535 10.59 15.36 14.70
N ALA A 536 11.16 14.16 14.93
CA ALA A 536 11.35 13.64 16.28
C ALA A 536 12.40 14.44 17.07
N ILE A 537 13.49 14.84 16.42
CA ILE A 537 14.53 15.67 17.04
C ILE A 537 13.99 17.05 17.40
N ASP A 538 13.20 17.65 16.51
CA ASP A 538 12.57 18.94 16.76
C ASP A 538 11.53 18.86 17.89
N ALA A 539 10.76 17.76 17.98
CA ALA A 539 9.89 17.53 19.12
C ALA A 539 10.65 17.49 20.46
N VAL A 540 11.85 16.89 20.51
CA VAL A 540 12.70 16.90 21.72
C VAL A 540 13.17 18.31 22.07
N LYS A 541 13.62 19.09 21.07
CA LYS A 541 14.02 20.50 21.27
C LYS A 541 12.86 21.33 21.79
N SER A 542 11.67 21.19 21.19
CA SER A 542 10.46 21.89 21.60
C SER A 542 9.99 21.52 23.01
N ALA A 543 10.13 20.25 23.40
CA ALA A 543 9.80 19.80 24.74
C ALA A 543 10.76 20.35 25.82
N GLY A 544 11.97 20.79 25.43
CA GLY A 544 12.97 21.36 26.32
C GLY A 544 13.50 20.36 27.37
N GLN A 545 13.32 19.06 27.14
CA GLN A 545 13.66 17.99 28.08
C GLN A 545 14.32 16.83 27.37
N THR A 546 15.39 16.32 27.98
CA THR A 546 16.04 15.07 27.58
C THR A 546 15.00 13.97 27.41
N THR A 547 15.09 13.25 26.29
CA THR A 547 14.13 12.21 25.92
C THR A 547 14.83 10.90 25.63
N VAL A 548 14.27 9.81 26.15
CA VAL A 548 14.69 8.44 25.91
C VAL A 548 13.79 7.82 24.86
N PHE A 549 14.39 7.41 23.74
CA PHE A 549 13.77 6.57 22.74
C PHE A 549 14.12 5.11 23.03
N THR A 550 13.13 4.29 23.35
CA THR A 550 13.29 2.84 23.55
C THR A 550 12.87 2.13 22.28
N PHE A 551 13.83 1.61 21.54
CA PHE A 551 13.60 0.76 20.37
C PHE A 551 13.25 -0.65 20.82
N GLU A 552 12.13 -1.18 20.35
CA GLU A 552 11.63 -2.51 20.67
C GLU A 552 11.73 -3.43 19.45
N PHE A 553 12.14 -4.68 19.66
CA PHE A 553 12.34 -5.67 18.58
C PHE A 553 11.48 -6.92 18.78
N TYR A 554 11.38 -7.74 17.72
CA TYR A 554 10.76 -9.06 17.82
C TYR A 554 11.74 -10.10 18.35
N PRO A 555 11.35 -10.97 19.31
CA PRO A 555 10.05 -10.99 19.99
C PRO A 555 9.90 -9.83 21.00
N ARG A 556 8.68 -9.27 21.11
CA ARG A 556 8.37 -8.26 22.15
C ARG A 556 8.06 -8.99 23.45
N VAL A 557 9.07 -9.09 24.30
CA VAL A 557 9.00 -9.79 25.59
C VAL A 557 8.61 -8.84 26.72
N ALA A 558 7.90 -9.36 27.73
CA ALA A 558 7.49 -8.58 28.89
C ALA A 558 8.73 -7.99 29.62
N GLY A 559 8.55 -6.83 30.24
CA GLY A 559 9.63 -6.13 30.96
C GLY A 559 10.69 -5.48 30.06
N GLY A 560 10.54 -5.52 28.73
CA GLY A 560 11.44 -4.82 27.81
C GLY A 560 12.80 -5.50 27.59
N ALA A 561 12.92 -6.81 27.83
CA ALA A 561 14.21 -7.50 27.72
C ALA A 561 14.82 -7.51 26.31
N ASN A 562 14.02 -7.32 25.25
CA ASN A 562 14.48 -7.18 23.86
C ASN A 562 14.33 -5.74 23.37
N THR A 563 14.93 -4.79 24.10
CA THR A 563 14.88 -3.36 23.78
C THR A 563 16.24 -2.70 23.96
N VAL A 564 16.46 -1.58 23.27
CA VAL A 564 17.63 -0.71 23.45
C VAL A 564 17.19 0.74 23.60
N ASN A 565 17.89 1.47 24.46
CA ASN A 565 17.62 2.88 24.70
C ASN A 565 18.60 3.77 23.93
N PHE A 566 18.07 4.87 23.41
CA PHE A 566 18.85 5.96 22.84
C PHE A 566 18.38 7.29 23.43
N THR A 567 19.30 8.07 23.98
CA THR A 567 18.98 9.30 24.70
C THR A 567 19.32 10.53 23.87
N VAL A 568 18.34 11.39 23.62
CA VAL A 568 18.55 12.70 23.01
C VAL A 568 18.55 13.74 24.12
N THR A 569 19.69 14.37 24.40
CA THR A 569 19.84 15.40 25.43
C THR A 569 19.56 16.79 24.85
N VAL A 570 18.83 17.62 25.60
CA VAL A 570 18.57 19.03 25.24
C VAL A 570 19.68 19.93 25.75
#